data_AF-A0AAU7VN23-F1
#
_entry.id   AF-A0AAU7VN23-F1
#
_cell.length_a   1.000
_cell.length_b   1.000
_cell.length_c   1.000
_cell.angle_alpha   90.00
_cell.angle_beta   90.00
_cell.angle_gamma   90.00
#
_symmetry.space_group_name_H-M   'P 1'
#
loop_
_entity.id
_entity.type
_entity.pdbx_description
1 polymer ?
#
loop_
_entity_poly.entity_id
_entity_poly.type
_entity_poly.pdbx_seq_one_letter_code
_entity_poly.pdbx_strand_id
1 'polypeptide(L)'
;MLDLWPRSLLKIIPVDEKRYFCYVMTAICLALTGILYNSLLWQQSYILSRGHFFISELREIVHYGRCPLCGGTRSFLSFLSGDILMALHYNMFGLLLFAIIYFLLPFRIAIVLGVDNLLLKKVRTVDVWVEKHFLYLLFVIFSLQWALDYMGILVWKA
;
A
#
# COMPACT_ATOMS: atom_id res chain seq x y z
N MET A 1 11.98 4.37 -9.67
CA MET A 1 11.56 5.16 -8.48
C MET A 1 12.72 5.86 -7.78
N LEU A 2 13.97 5.38 -7.88
CA LEU A 2 15.14 6.10 -7.37
C LEU A 2 15.34 7.47 -8.04
N ASP A 3 14.84 7.64 -9.27
CA ASP A 3 15.02 8.87 -10.07
C ASP A 3 14.28 10.09 -9.50
N LEU A 4 13.29 9.88 -8.63
CA LEU A 4 12.53 10.95 -8.00
C LEU A 4 13.21 11.51 -6.74
N TRP A 5 14.26 10.85 -6.24
CA TRP A 5 14.95 11.26 -5.01
C TRP A 5 16.16 12.14 -5.30
N PRO A 6 16.42 13.18 -4.48
CA PRO A 6 17.59 14.03 -4.65
C PRO A 6 18.87 13.20 -4.54
N ARG A 7 19.75 13.32 -5.55
CA ARG A 7 20.98 12.55 -5.67
C ARG A 7 21.92 12.68 -4.46
N SER A 8 21.83 13.79 -3.72
CA SER A 8 22.59 14.02 -2.49
C SER A 8 22.25 12.99 -1.40
N LEU A 9 20.97 12.66 -1.19
CA LEU A 9 20.55 11.66 -0.22
C LEU A 9 20.99 10.25 -0.62
N LEU A 10 20.91 9.93 -1.92
CA LEU A 10 21.29 8.62 -2.44
C LEU A 10 22.80 8.33 -2.38
N LYS A 11 23.65 9.36 -2.19
CA LYS A 11 25.11 9.17 -2.03
C LYS A 11 25.48 8.66 -0.64
N ILE A 12 24.64 8.88 0.37
CA ILE A 12 24.90 8.48 1.75
C ILE A 12 24.62 6.98 1.95
N ILE A 13 23.76 6.40 1.11
CA ILE A 13 23.22 5.05 1.29
C ILE A 13 24.03 4.05 0.45
N PRO A 14 24.47 2.90 1.03
CA PRO A 14 25.13 1.83 0.31
C PRO A 14 24.31 1.38 -0.90
N VAL A 15 24.98 1.04 -2.01
CA VAL A 15 24.31 0.69 -3.28
C VAL A 15 23.31 -0.46 -3.10
N ASP A 16 23.68 -1.46 -2.30
CA ASP A 16 22.86 -2.65 -2.04
C ASP A 16 21.58 -2.33 -1.25
N GLU A 17 21.59 -1.23 -0.47
CA GLU A 17 20.49 -0.86 0.42
C GLU A 17 19.56 0.22 -0.16
N LYS A 18 19.90 0.79 -1.34
CA LYS A 18 19.08 1.80 -2.02
C LYS A 18 17.66 1.34 -2.30
N ARG A 19 17.47 0.05 -2.56
CA ARG A 19 16.15 -0.56 -2.76
C ARG A 19 15.29 -0.46 -1.50
N TYR A 20 15.84 -0.77 -0.33
CA TYR A 20 15.12 -0.69 0.94
C TYR A 20 14.85 0.75 1.34
N PHE A 21 15.76 1.68 1.02
CA PHE A 21 15.49 3.10 1.19
C PHE A 21 14.25 3.54 0.41
N CYS A 22 14.12 3.13 -0.86
CA CYS A 22 12.89 3.39 -1.62
C CYS A 22 11.65 2.80 -0.95
N TYR A 23 11.71 1.57 -0.45
CA TYR A 23 10.56 0.95 0.23
C TYR A 23 10.14 1.72 1.47
N VAL A 24 11.09 2.11 2.30
CA VAL A 24 10.83 2.90 3.52
C VAL A 24 10.23 4.24 3.15
N MET A 25 10.84 4.97 2.21
CA MET A 25 10.34 6.28 1.82
C MET A 25 8.97 6.21 1.16
N THR A 26 8.72 5.23 0.29
CA THR A 26 7.40 5.01 -0.31
C THR A 26 6.35 4.70 0.76
N ALA A 27 6.67 3.85 1.74
CA ALA A 27 5.76 3.55 2.85
C ALA A 27 5.46 4.79 3.70
N ILE A 28 6.48 5.61 4.02
CA ILE A 28 6.29 6.88 4.74
C ILE A 28 5.42 7.84 3.94
N CYS A 29 5.69 8.03 2.64
CA CYS A 29 4.88 8.88 1.79
C CYS A 29 3.42 8.40 1.73
N LEU A 30 3.18 7.10 1.57
CA LEU A 30 1.84 6.52 1.57
C LEU A 30 1.12 6.76 2.91
N ALA A 31 1.79 6.54 4.04
CA ALA A 31 1.23 6.81 5.36
C ALA A 31 0.86 8.28 5.53
N LEU A 32 1.77 9.20 5.17
CA LEU A 32 1.51 10.64 5.23
C LEU A 32 0.33 11.03 4.33
N THR A 33 0.27 10.52 3.10
CA THR A 33 -0.87 10.75 2.20
C THR A 33 -2.17 10.21 2.81
N GLY A 34 -2.14 9.03 3.41
CA GLY A 34 -3.32 8.45 4.07
C GLY A 34 -3.79 9.25 5.29
N ILE A 35 -2.86 9.71 6.12
CA ILE A 35 -3.16 10.58 7.27
C ILE A 35 -3.75 11.92 6.81
N LEU A 36 -3.15 12.55 5.79
CA LEU A 36 -3.65 13.80 5.21
C LEU A 36 -5.04 13.61 4.55
N TYR A 37 -5.29 12.44 3.96
CA TYR A 37 -6.59 12.12 3.39
C TYR A 37 -7.65 11.98 4.49
N ASN A 38 -7.34 11.23 5.54
CA ASN A 38 -8.25 10.95 6.67
C ASN A 38 -8.46 12.16 7.59
N SER A 39 -7.53 13.13 7.63
CA SER A 39 -7.69 14.35 8.43
C SER A 39 -8.69 15.35 7.85
N LEU A 40 -9.20 15.11 6.63
CA LEU A 40 -10.16 15.95 5.90
C LEU A 40 -9.68 17.39 5.64
N LEU A 41 -8.40 17.72 5.93
CA LEU A 41 -7.83 19.05 5.70
C LEU A 41 -7.96 19.50 4.24
N TRP A 42 -7.90 18.56 3.30
CA TRP A 42 -8.05 18.83 1.88
C TRP A 42 -9.48 19.24 1.50
N GLN A 43 -10.50 18.84 2.25
CA GLN A 43 -11.91 19.19 1.98
C GLN A 43 -12.19 20.67 2.22
N GLN A 44 -11.36 21.33 3.03
CA GLN A 44 -11.47 22.77 3.30
C GLN A 44 -11.10 23.62 2.07
N SER A 45 -10.37 23.05 1.10
CA SER A 45 -10.01 23.74 -0.14
C SER A 45 -10.99 23.42 -1.26
N TYR A 46 -11.66 24.46 -1.77
CA TYR A 46 -12.61 24.36 -2.89
C TYR A 46 -11.99 23.75 -4.16
N ILE A 47 -10.73 24.10 -4.46
CA ILE A 47 -10.03 23.61 -5.66
C ILE A 47 -9.78 22.11 -5.55
N LEU A 48 -9.33 21.65 -4.38
CA LEU A 48 -8.99 20.25 -4.14
C LEU A 48 -10.25 19.38 -4.09
N SER A 49 -11.32 19.84 -3.44
CA SER A 49 -12.58 19.09 -3.37
C SER A 49 -13.23 18.92 -4.76
N ARG A 50 -13.22 19.98 -5.58
CA ARG A 50 -13.74 19.91 -6.96
C ARG A 50 -12.89 19.02 -7.86
N GLY A 51 -11.56 19.07 -7.72
CA GLY A 51 -10.65 18.17 -8.44
C GLY A 51 -10.86 16.70 -8.08
N HIS A 52 -11.04 16.39 -6.79
CA HIS A 52 -11.31 15.03 -6.32
C HIS A 52 -12.61 14.47 -6.89
N PHE A 53 -13.68 15.28 -6.91
CA PHE A 53 -14.97 14.88 -7.48
C PHE A 53 -14.82 14.45 -8.95
N PHE A 54 -14.18 15.30 -9.77
CA PHE A 54 -13.97 15.02 -11.19
C PHE A 54 -13.15 13.75 -11.44
N ILE A 55 -12.08 13.55 -10.66
CA ILE A 55 -11.24 12.34 -10.78
C ILE A 55 -12.01 11.08 -10.33
N SER A 56 -12.86 11.19 -9.30
CA SER A 56 -13.67 10.07 -8.82
C SER A 56 -14.70 9.64 -9.86
N GLU A 57 -15.35 10.59 -10.51
CA GLU A 57 -16.37 10.33 -11.54
C GLU A 57 -15.75 9.64 -12.77
N LEU A 58 -14.61 10.16 -13.25
CA LEU A 58 -13.86 9.50 -14.33
C LEU A 58 -13.45 8.07 -13.97
N ARG A 59 -13.01 7.85 -12.73
CA ARG A 59 -12.63 6.51 -12.26
C ARG A 59 -13.81 5.55 -12.26
N GLU A 60 -14.98 6.00 -11.81
CA GLU A 60 -16.19 5.18 -11.75
C GLU A 60 -16.63 4.73 -13.15
N ILE A 61 -16.60 5.66 -14.12
CA ILE A 61 -16.91 5.38 -15.53
C ILE A 61 -15.95 4.36 -16.14
N VAL A 62 -14.64 4.52 -15.90
CA VAL A 62 -13.61 3.66 -16.51
C VAL A 62 -13.61 2.26 -15.91
N HIS A 63 -13.96 2.10 -14.63
CA HIS A 63 -13.75 0.85 -13.90
C HIS A 63 -15.02 0.09 -13.52
N TYR A 64 -16.22 0.59 -13.85
CA TYR A 64 -17.49 -0.09 -13.52
C TYR A 64 -17.55 -0.56 -12.05
N GLY A 65 -17.04 0.26 -11.13
CA GLY A 65 -17.03 0.03 -9.68
C GLY A 65 -15.94 -0.94 -9.16
N ARG A 66 -15.64 -2.05 -9.85
CA ARG A 66 -14.85 -3.15 -9.25
C ARG A 66 -13.39 -3.22 -9.72
N CYS A 67 -12.61 -2.20 -9.40
CA CYS A 67 -11.17 -2.22 -9.66
C CYS A 67 -10.38 -2.75 -8.45
N PRO A 68 -9.62 -3.86 -8.56
CA PRO A 68 -8.85 -4.41 -7.46
C PRO A 68 -7.82 -3.41 -6.93
N LEU A 69 -7.15 -2.65 -7.79
CA LEU A 69 -6.18 -1.64 -7.37
C LEU A 69 -6.85 -0.46 -6.65
N CYS A 70 -8.01 -0.02 -7.10
CA CYS A 70 -8.77 1.05 -6.43
C CYS A 70 -9.30 0.61 -5.06
N GLY A 71 -9.78 -0.64 -4.94
CA GLY A 71 -10.15 -1.24 -3.67
C GLY A 71 -8.97 -1.35 -2.71
N GLY A 72 -7.74 -1.54 -3.23
CA GLY A 72 -6.52 -1.53 -2.43
C GLY A 72 -6.30 -0.20 -1.72
N THR A 73 -6.44 0.93 -2.42
CA THR A 73 -6.30 2.26 -1.80
C THR A 73 -7.38 2.53 -0.75
N ARG A 74 -8.64 2.15 -1.00
CA ARG A 74 -9.71 2.29 0.02
C ARG A 74 -9.46 1.40 1.24
N SER A 75 -8.99 0.17 1.01
CA SER A 75 -8.58 -0.75 2.07
C SER A 75 -7.46 -0.16 2.94
N PHE A 76 -6.45 0.46 2.31
CA PHE A 76 -5.38 1.16 3.03
C PHE A 76 -5.90 2.30 3.90
N LEU A 77 -6.78 3.14 3.36
CA LEU A 77 -7.33 4.28 4.09
C LEU A 77 -8.16 3.83 5.31
N SER A 78 -8.99 2.79 5.15
CA SER A 78 -9.74 2.18 6.25
C SER A 78 -8.84 1.50 7.27
N PHE A 79 -7.76 0.84 6.84
CA PHE A 79 -6.77 0.27 7.75
C PHE A 79 -6.10 1.35 8.61
N LEU A 80 -5.72 2.48 8.00
CA LEU A 80 -5.14 3.61 8.73
C LEU A 80 -6.14 4.30 9.69
N SER A 81 -7.43 4.27 9.38
CA SER A 81 -8.46 4.77 10.31
C SER A 81 -8.82 3.77 11.42
N GLY A 82 -8.18 2.59 11.45
CA GLY A 82 -8.43 1.53 12.42
C GLY A 82 -9.63 0.63 12.10
N ASP A 83 -10.30 0.83 10.95
CA ASP A 83 -11.44 0.02 10.52
C ASP A 83 -10.97 -1.16 9.66
N ILE A 84 -10.43 -2.17 10.35
CA ILE A 84 -9.88 -3.39 9.73
C ILE A 84 -10.97 -4.17 9.00
N LEU A 85 -12.19 -4.20 9.57
CA LEU A 85 -13.30 -4.93 8.98
C LEU A 85 -13.69 -4.31 7.64
N MET A 86 -13.84 -2.98 7.58
CA MET A 86 -14.15 -2.30 6.32
C MET A 86 -12.99 -2.41 5.32
N ALA A 87 -11.74 -2.36 5.79
CA ALA A 87 -10.57 -2.58 4.94
C ALA A 87 -10.60 -3.95 4.24
N LEU A 88 -11.06 -5.00 4.94
CA LEU A 88 -11.22 -6.35 4.40
C LEU A 88 -12.32 -6.40 3.32
N HIS A 89 -13.45 -5.72 3.54
CA HIS A 89 -14.55 -5.64 2.57
C HIS A 89 -14.17 -4.88 1.28
N TYR A 90 -13.25 -3.91 1.36
CA TYR A 90 -12.76 -3.21 0.18
C TYR A 90 -11.82 -4.08 -0.65
N ASN A 91 -10.76 -4.59 -0.02
CA ASN A 91 -9.78 -5.43 -0.68
C ASN A 91 -8.94 -6.19 0.35
N MET A 92 -9.11 -7.51 0.41
CA MET A 92 -8.35 -8.38 1.31
C MET A 92 -6.85 -8.40 0.97
N PHE A 93 -6.50 -8.39 -0.31
CA PHE A 93 -5.09 -8.29 -0.75
C PHE A 93 -4.47 -6.98 -0.29
N GLY A 94 -5.20 -5.87 -0.44
CA GLY A 94 -4.79 -4.56 0.03
C GLY A 94 -4.43 -4.61 1.50
N LEU A 95 -5.38 -5.01 2.35
CA LEU A 95 -5.19 -5.09 3.79
C LEU A 95 -3.95 -5.93 4.17
N LEU A 96 -3.83 -7.14 3.62
CA LEU A 96 -2.70 -8.03 3.91
C LEU A 96 -1.36 -7.43 3.47
N LEU A 97 -1.31 -6.86 2.26
CA LEU A 97 -0.11 -6.24 1.72
C LEU A 97 0.32 -5.04 2.57
N PHE A 98 -0.60 -4.13 2.91
CA PHE A 98 -0.28 -2.99 3.76
C PHE A 98 0.12 -3.42 5.17
N ALA A 99 -0.59 -4.37 5.77
CA ALA A 99 -0.21 -4.92 7.08
C ALA A 99 1.23 -5.45 7.06
N ILE A 100 1.61 -6.24 6.05
CA ILE A 100 2.98 -6.74 5.90
C ILE A 100 3.98 -5.59 5.71
N ILE A 101 3.68 -4.62 4.84
CA ILE A 101 4.58 -3.49 4.56
C ILE A 101 4.86 -2.67 5.82
N TYR A 102 3.82 -2.33 6.60
CA TYR A 102 3.96 -1.51 7.79
C TYR A 102 4.52 -2.29 8.99
N PHE A 103 4.17 -3.57 9.12
CA PHE A 103 4.75 -4.43 10.16
C PHE A 103 6.24 -4.68 9.93
N LEU A 104 6.67 -4.82 8.67
CA LEU A 104 8.08 -5.00 8.31
C LEU A 104 8.86 -3.68 8.20
N LEU A 105 8.19 -2.52 8.26
CA LEU A 105 8.81 -1.21 8.15
C LEU A 105 9.99 -0.97 9.12
N PRO A 106 9.90 -1.26 10.44
CA PRO A 106 11.03 -1.07 11.35
C PRO A 106 12.25 -1.92 10.98
N PHE A 107 12.03 -3.14 10.48
CA PHE A 107 13.12 -4.01 10.02
C PHE A 107 13.77 -3.47 8.75
N ARG A 108 12.97 -2.93 7.82
CA ARG A 108 13.49 -2.27 6.61
C ARG A 108 14.27 -1.00 6.93
N ILE A 109 13.85 -0.23 7.94
CA ILE A 109 14.63 0.91 8.45
C ILE A 109 15.98 0.42 8.99
N ALA A 110 15.99 -0.64 9.81
CA ALA A 110 17.24 -1.21 10.34
C ALA A 110 18.19 -1.69 9.22
N ILE A 111 17.64 -2.27 8.15
CA ILE A 111 18.40 -2.66 6.94
C ILE A 111 19.05 -1.44 6.27
N VAL A 112 18.30 -0.35 6.09
CA VAL A 112 18.83 0.91 5.51
C VAL A 112 19.91 1.53 6.38
N LEU A 113 19.82 1.39 7.71
CA LEU A 113 20.83 1.83 8.67
C LEU A 113 22.09 0.93 8.68
N GLY A 114 22.14 -0.13 7.87
CA GLY A 114 23.29 -1.02 7.76
C GLY A 114 23.42 -2.04 8.90
N VAL A 115 22.35 -2.28 9.66
CA VAL A 115 22.35 -3.32 10.69
C VAL A 115 22.35 -4.69 10.03
N ASP A 116 23.28 -5.56 10.41
CA ASP A 116 23.29 -6.97 9.98
C ASP A 116 22.81 -7.90 11.11
N ASN A 117 21.77 -8.69 10.83
CA ASN A 117 21.23 -9.70 11.73
C ASN A 117 20.53 -10.81 10.93
N LEU A 118 20.48 -12.03 11.46
CA LEU A 118 19.82 -13.18 10.85
C LEU A 118 18.32 -12.93 10.59
N LEU A 119 17.64 -12.19 11.48
CA LEU A 119 16.24 -11.78 11.25
C LEU A 119 16.11 -10.87 10.02
N LEU A 120 17.01 -9.91 9.85
CA LEU A 120 16.99 -9.00 8.71
C LEU A 120 17.28 -9.75 7.41
N LYS A 121 18.19 -10.74 7.42
CA LYS A 121 18.40 -11.64 6.27
C LYS A 121 17.12 -12.37 5.86
N LYS A 122 16.34 -12.88 6.83
CA LYS A 122 15.03 -13.48 6.56
C LYS A 122 14.03 -12.48 5.97
N VAL A 123 14.00 -11.24 6.47
CA VAL A 123 13.14 -10.17 5.89
C VAL A 123 13.50 -9.91 4.43
N ARG A 124 14.80 -9.85 4.09
CA ARG A 124 15.25 -9.70 2.69
C ARG A 124 14.77 -10.86 1.82
N THR A 125 14.87 -12.10 2.31
CA THR A 125 14.38 -13.29 1.60
C THR A 125 12.87 -13.24 1.38
N VAL A 126 12.10 -12.83 2.41
CA VAL A 126 10.64 -12.66 2.30
C VAL A 126 10.30 -11.58 1.27
N ASP A 127 10.97 -10.43 1.30
CA ASP A 127 10.72 -9.34 0.35
C ASP A 127 10.98 -9.78 -1.10
N VAL A 128 12.07 -10.52 -1.36
CA VAL A 128 12.36 -11.10 -2.69
C VAL A 128 11.32 -12.14 -3.08
N TRP A 129 10.88 -12.99 -2.14
CA TRP A 129 9.86 -14.01 -2.41
C TRP A 129 8.50 -13.37 -2.74
N VAL A 130 8.08 -12.36 -1.98
CA VAL A 130 6.83 -11.61 -2.20
C VAL A 130 6.88 -10.90 -3.54
N GLU A 131 7.97 -10.24 -3.90
CA GLU A 131 8.13 -9.57 -5.20
C GLU A 131 8.01 -10.58 -6.35
N LYS A 132 8.73 -11.71 -6.25
CA LYS A 132 8.71 -12.75 -7.29
C LYS A 132 7.32 -13.37 -7.49
N HIS A 133 6.55 -13.53 -6.41
CA HIS A 133 5.23 -14.16 -6.46
C HIS A 133 4.09 -13.14 -6.36
N PHE A 134 4.35 -11.84 -6.53
CA PHE A 134 3.36 -10.80 -6.31
C PHE A 134 2.09 -11.00 -7.14
N LEU A 135 2.24 -11.29 -8.44
CA LEU A 135 1.10 -11.53 -9.34
C LEU A 135 0.32 -12.81 -8.98
N TYR A 136 1.02 -13.85 -8.51
CA TYR A 136 0.39 -15.08 -8.07
C TYR A 136 -0.41 -14.86 -6.78
N LEU A 137 0.18 -14.19 -5.79
CA LEU A 137 -0.50 -13.82 -4.55
C LEU A 137 -1.73 -12.94 -4.81
N LEU A 138 -1.60 -11.97 -5.72
CA LEU A 138 -2.71 -11.12 -6.17
C LEU A 138 -3.84 -11.97 -6.75
N PHE A 139 -3.52 -12.89 -7.67
CA PHE A 139 -4.50 -13.76 -8.31
C PHE A 139 -5.22 -14.68 -7.32
N VAL A 140 -4.47 -15.33 -6.42
CA VAL A 140 -5.02 -16.24 -5.41
C VAL A 140 -5.95 -15.50 -4.44
N ILE A 141 -5.49 -14.37 -3.90
CA ILE A 141 -6.28 -13.61 -2.92
C ILE A 141 -7.52 -12.99 -3.58
N PHE A 142 -7.40 -12.55 -4.83
CA PHE A 142 -8.54 -12.03 -5.59
C PHE A 142 -9.58 -13.12 -5.86
N SER A 143 -9.14 -14.30 -6.29
CA SER A 143 -10.02 -15.45 -6.52
C SER A 143 -10.73 -15.86 -5.22
N LEU A 144 -10.02 -15.84 -4.09
CA LEU A 144 -10.59 -16.11 -2.78
C LEU A 144 -11.60 -15.03 -2.36
N GLN A 145 -11.29 -13.75 -2.55
CA GLN A 145 -12.20 -12.66 -2.24
C GLN A 145 -13.49 -12.74 -3.06
N TRP A 146 -13.39 -13.09 -4.35
CA TRP A 146 -14.55 -13.33 -5.20
C TRP A 146 -15.39 -14.52 -4.74
N ALA A 147 -14.76 -15.63 -4.34
CA ALA A 147 -15.46 -16.79 -3.79
C ALA A 147 -16.19 -16.45 -2.47
N LEU A 148 -15.56 -15.68 -1.58
CA LEU A 148 -16.17 -15.25 -0.32
C LEU A 148 -17.34 -14.28 -0.52
N ASP A 149 -17.25 -13.40 -1.54
CA ASP A 149 -18.35 -12.53 -1.96
C ASP A 149 -19.52 -13.35 -2.50
N TYR A 150 -19.25 -14.34 -3.35
CA TYR A 150 -20.27 -15.26 -3.88
C TYR A 150 -21.00 -16.05 -2.78
N MET A 151 -20.29 -16.45 -1.73
CA MET A 151 -20.88 -17.14 -0.57
C MET A 151 -21.63 -16.21 0.40
N GLY A 152 -21.55 -14.88 0.21
CA GLY A 152 -22.14 -13.90 1.12
C GLY A 152 -21.43 -13.78 2.47
N ILE A 153 -20.21 -14.33 2.61
CA ILE A 153 -19.43 -14.29 3.84
C ILE A 153 -18.71 -12.94 3.96
N LEU A 154 -18.12 -12.46 2.87
CA LEU A 154 -17.38 -11.20 2.81
C LEU A 154 -17.82 -10.40 1.59
N VAL A 155 -18.76 -9.47 1.78
CA VAL A 155 -19.29 -8.66 0.68
C VAL A 155 -18.20 -7.72 0.14
N TRP A 156 -17.95 -7.79 -1.16
CA TRP A 156 -16.94 -6.96 -1.80
C TRP A 156 -17.49 -5.57 -2.13
N LYS A 157 -17.08 -4.56 -1.35
CA LYS A 157 -17.52 -3.16 -1.44
C LYS A 157 -16.63 -2.28 -2.33
N ALA A 158 -15.96 -2.85 -3.34
CA ALA A 158 -15.08 -2.09 -4.24
C ALA A 158 -15.80 -0.94 -4.94
#